data_AF-A0A328RWW5-F1
#
_entry.id   AF-A0A328RWW5-F1
#
_cell.length_a   1.000
_cell.length_b   1.000
_cell.length_c   1.000
_cell.angle_alpha   90.00
_cell.angle_beta   90.00
_cell.angle_gamma   90.00
#
_symmetry.space_group_name_H-M   'P 1'
#
loop_
_entity.id
_entity.type
_entity.pdbx_description
1 polymer ?
#
loop_
_entity_poly.entity_id
_entity_poly.type
_entity_poly.pdbx_seq_one_letter_code
_entity_poly.pdbx_strand_id
1 'polypeptide(L)'
;MAEKNMIVALVLGLLITGLGLMYDGLVKRGAVSLVIAIVLGLLNYAVSSIFMYVGLIFAIYVLYDTYVCTNAINNNQAIPKFLTQIDLE
;
A
#
# COMPACT_ATOMS: atom_id res chain seq x y z
N MET A 1 -15.40 -5.72 13.62
CA MET A 1 -14.22 -4.85 13.39
C MET A 1 -14.73 -3.42 13.37
N ALA A 2 -14.13 -2.51 14.13
CA ALA A 2 -14.57 -1.11 14.15
C ALA A 2 -14.33 -0.49 12.76
N GLU A 3 -15.27 0.33 12.29
CA GLU A 3 -15.19 1.03 11.01
C GLU A 3 -13.87 1.83 10.95
N LYS A 4 -13.03 1.51 9.95
CA LYS A 4 -11.73 2.15 9.74
C LYS A 4 -11.93 3.46 8.99
N ASN A 5 -11.32 4.53 9.47
CA ASN A 5 -11.40 5.81 8.80
C ASN A 5 -10.51 5.80 7.55
N MET A 6 -11.14 5.74 6.38
CA MET A 6 -10.49 5.74 5.07
C MET A 6 -9.57 6.94 4.85
N ILE A 7 -9.95 8.13 5.33
CA ILE A 7 -9.12 9.33 5.16
C ILE A 7 -7.81 9.17 5.94
N VAL A 8 -7.87 8.60 7.15
CA VAL A 8 -6.68 8.34 7.97
C VAL A 8 -5.78 7.29 7.30
N ALA A 9 -6.36 6.21 6.78
CA ALA A 9 -5.61 5.17 6.07
C ALA A 9 -4.88 5.74 4.82
N LEU A 10 -5.56 6.58 4.04
CA LEU A 10 -4.99 7.22 2.86
C LEU A 10 -3.90 8.24 3.19
N VAL A 11 -4.12 9.09 4.21
CA VAL A 11 -3.11 10.07 4.66
C VAL A 11 -1.85 9.35 5.16
N LEU A 12 -2.01 8.26 5.91
CA LEU A 12 -0.87 7.43 6.34
C LEU A 12 -0.14 6.80 5.16
N GLY A 13 -0.88 6.29 4.16
CA GLY A 13 -0.30 5.73 2.93
C GLY A 13 0.41 6.76 2.04
N LEU A 14 -0.03 8.03 2.08
CA LEU A 14 0.62 9.14 1.36
C LEU A 14 1.93 9.55 2.01
N LEU A 15 2.01 9.52 3.34
CA LEU A 15 3.23 9.85 4.07
C LEU A 15 4.29 8.75 3.91
N ILE A 16 3.88 7.49 4.07
CA ILE A 16 4.77 6.33 3.91
C ILE A 16 3.99 5.21 3.22
N THR A 17 4.53 4.78 2.07
CA THR A 17 3.97 3.66 1.31
C THR A 17 3.88 2.41 2.20
N GLY A 18 2.67 1.90 2.40
CA GLY A 18 2.38 0.71 3.20
C GLY A 18 1.84 0.96 4.61
N LEU A 19 1.96 2.17 5.17
CA LEU A 19 1.42 2.47 6.51
C LEU A 19 -0.11 2.43 6.57
N GLY A 20 -0.80 2.87 5.51
CA GLY A 20 -2.26 2.79 5.43
C GLY A 20 -2.78 1.35 5.55
N LEU A 21 -2.10 0.40 4.90
CA LEU A 21 -2.43 -1.03 4.98
C LEU A 21 -2.15 -1.60 6.38
N MET A 22 -1.07 -1.19 7.03
CA MET A 22 -0.79 -1.59 8.42
C MET A 22 -1.86 -1.06 9.38
N TYR A 23 -2.33 0.17 9.17
CA TYR A 23 -3.43 0.74 9.96
C TYR A 23 -4.72 -0.09 9.82
N ASP A 24 -5.00 -0.59 8.63
CA ASP A 24 -6.14 -1.48 8.36
C ASP A 24 -5.99 -2.88 8.96
N GLY A 25 -4.82 -3.23 9.50
CA GLY A 25 -4.51 -4.54 10.08
C GLY A 25 -3.84 -5.50 9.10
N LEU A 26 -3.65 -5.09 7.84
CA LEU A 26 -2.95 -5.84 6.79
C LEU A 26 -1.44 -5.66 6.91
N VAL A 27 -0.88 -6.10 8.05
CA VAL A 27 0.53 -5.84 8.41
C VAL A 27 1.50 -6.45 7.41
N LYS A 28 1.24 -7.67 6.93
CA LYS A 28 2.12 -8.32 5.93
C LYS A 28 2.14 -7.55 4.62
N ARG A 29 0.97 -7.13 4.13
CA ARG A 29 0.84 -6.33 2.92
C ARG A 29 1.51 -4.97 3.04
N GLY A 30 1.31 -4.30 4.17
CA GLY A 30 1.99 -3.06 4.51
C GLY A 30 3.52 -3.22 4.52
N ALA A 31 4.03 -4.29 5.12
CA ALA A 31 5.47 -4.56 5.15
C ALA A 31 6.04 -4.83 3.74
N VAL A 32 5.36 -5.64 2.93
CA VAL A 32 5.79 -5.93 1.55
C VAL A 32 5.80 -4.66 0.70
N SER A 33 4.75 -3.85 0.76
CA SER A 33 4.69 -2.58 0.03
C SER A 33 5.77 -1.60 0.47
N LEU A 34 6.11 -1.56 1.77
CA LEU A 34 7.21 -0.75 2.29
C LEU A 34 8.57 -1.24 1.78
N VAL A 35 8.82 -2.56 1.77
CA VAL A 35 10.06 -3.14 1.22
C VAL A 35 10.21 -2.80 -0.26
N ILE A 36 9.14 -2.92 -1.05
CA ILE A 36 9.16 -2.56 -2.48
C ILE A 36 9.49 -1.07 -2.66
N ALA A 37 8.90 -0.19 -1.83
CA ALA A 37 9.19 1.24 -1.87
C ALA A 37 10.68 1.54 -1.57
N ILE A 38 11.27 0.86 -0.58
CA ILE A 38 12.71 0.97 -0.25
C ILE A 38 13.56 0.51 -1.44
N VAL A 39 13.23 -0.64 -2.04
CA VAL A 39 13.97 -1.16 -3.19
C VAL A 39 13.92 -0.20 -4.38
N LEU A 40 12.74 0.38 -4.67
CA LEU A 40 12.60 1.39 -5.73
C LEU A 40 13.39 2.67 -5.42
N GLY A 41 13.46 3.09 -4.15
CA GLY A 41 14.31 4.19 -3.72
C GLY A 41 15.80 3.91 -3.89
N LEU A 42 16.25 2.70 -3.54
CA LEU A 42 17.63 2.26 -3.78
C LEU A 42 17.97 2.21 -5.26
N LEU A 43 17.07 1.70 -6.11
CA LEU A 43 17.25 1.66 -7.57
C LEU A 43 17.27 3.07 -8.18
N ASN A 44 16.49 3.99 -7.64
CA ASN A 44 16.54 5.40 -8.03
C ASN A 44 17.93 6.00 -7.80
N TYR A 45 18.49 5.76 -6.62
CA TYR A 45 19.80 6.29 -6.23
C TYR A 45 20.98 5.59 -6.95
N ALA A 46 20.93 4.26 -7.05
CA ALA A 46 22.07 3.45 -7.51
C ALA A 46 22.08 3.18 -9.02
N VAL A 47 20.92 3.19 -9.70
CA VAL A 47 20.80 2.78 -11.11
C VAL A 47 20.40 3.94 -12.00
N SER A 48 19.23 4.54 -11.76
CA SER A 48 18.70 5.63 -12.61
C SER A 48 17.53 6.34 -11.97
N SER A 49 17.43 7.65 -12.19
CA SER A 49 16.30 8.47 -11.75
C SER A 49 14.96 8.03 -12.37
N ILE A 50 14.95 7.18 -13.41
CA ILE A 50 13.71 6.65 -13.99
C ILE A 50 12.88 5.85 -12.99
N PHE A 51 13.53 5.22 -12.00
CA PHE A 51 12.85 4.51 -10.92
C PHE A 51 12.06 5.44 -10.00
N MET A 52 12.26 6.77 -10.06
CA MET A 52 11.38 7.73 -9.39
C MET A 52 9.94 7.61 -9.92
N TYR A 53 9.78 7.58 -11.23
CA TYR A 53 8.47 7.52 -11.88
C TYR A 53 7.79 6.17 -11.61
N VAL A 54 8.57 5.09 -11.64
CA VAL A 54 8.09 3.74 -11.27
C VAL A 54 7.64 3.70 -9.81
N GLY A 55 8.44 4.29 -8.90
CA GLY A 55 8.10 4.44 -7.49
C GLY A 55 6.83 5.25 -7.26
N LEU A 56 6.63 6.32 -8.03
CA LEU A 56 5.44 7.16 -7.95
C LEU A 56 4.19 6.41 -8.43
N ILE A 57 4.28 5.68 -9.55
CA ILE A 57 3.20 4.80 -10.03
C ILE A 57 2.88 3.73 -8.98
N PHE A 58 3.90 3.12 -8.38
CA PHE A 58 3.73 2.13 -7.32
C PHE A 58 3.06 2.72 -6.06
N ALA A 59 3.45 3.93 -5.64
CA ALA A 59 2.82 4.61 -4.51
C ALA A 59 1.33 4.90 -4.76
N ILE A 60 0.97 5.33 -5.98
CA ILE A 60 -0.43 5.52 -6.38
C ILE A 60 -1.18 4.17 -6.34
N TYR A 61 -0.56 3.11 -6.82
CA TYR A 61 -1.13 1.76 -6.73
C TYR A 61 -1.38 1.35 -5.28
N VAL A 62 -0.41 1.52 -4.37
CA VAL A 62 -0.56 1.17 -2.94
C VAL A 62 -1.64 2.02 -2.25
N LEU A 63 -1.81 3.27 -2.66
CA LEU A 63 -2.91 4.11 -2.18
C LEU A 63 -4.27 3.60 -2.63
N TYR A 64 -4.41 3.24 -3.91
CA TYR A 64 -5.62 2.60 -4.43
C TYR A 64 -5.88 1.27 -3.71
N ASP A 65 -4.85 0.46 -3.52
CA ASP A 65 -4.89 -0.81 -2.80
C ASP A 65 -5.37 -0.62 -1.35
N THR A 66 -4.88 0.43 -0.67
CA THR A 66 -5.33 0.84 0.66
C THR A 66 -6.81 1.19 0.63
N TYR A 67 -7.24 2.07 -0.29
CA TYR A 67 -8.66 2.44 -0.46
C TYR A 67 -9.58 1.22 -0.60
N VAL A 68 -9.25 0.29 -1.51
CA VAL A 68 -10.08 -0.88 -1.76
C VAL A 68 -10.10 -1.81 -0.55
N CYS A 69 -8.96 -2.00 0.12
CA CYS A 69 -8.88 -2.82 1.33
C CYS A 69 -9.68 -2.20 2.48
N THR A 70 -9.53 -0.89 2.75
CA THR A 70 -10.31 -0.21 3.79
C THR A 70 -11.81 -0.31 3.51
N ASN A 71 -12.21 -0.11 2.25
CA ASN A 71 -13.61 -0.23 1.84
C ASN A 71 -14.14 -1.66 2.00
N ALA A 72 -13.33 -2.68 1.65
CA ALA A 72 -13.71 -4.07 1.84
C ALA A 72 -13.88 -4.43 3.33
N ILE A 73 -12.96 -3.97 4.19
CA ILE A 73 -13.04 -4.16 5.65
C ILE A 73 -14.30 -3.50 6.23
N ASN A 74 -14.60 -2.27 5.83
CA ASN A 74 -15.77 -1.55 6.32
C ASN A 74 -17.09 -2.16 5.86
N ASN A 75 -17.13 -2.75 4.66
CA ASN A 75 -18.33 -3.38 4.10
C ASN A 75 -18.40 -4.90 4.33
N ASN A 76 -17.50 -5.48 5.14
CA ASN A 76 -17.38 -6.93 5.35
C ASN A 76 -17.30 -7.74 4.04
N GLN A 77 -16.59 -7.20 3.05
CA GLN A 77 -16.31 -7.86 1.78
C GLN A 77 -14.96 -8.61 1.85
N ALA A 78 -14.76 -9.57 0.95
CA ALA A 78 -13.49 -10.26 0.83
C ALA A 78 -12.37 -9.27 0.48
N ILE A 79 -11.23 -9.36 1.19
CA ILE A 79 -10.06 -8.51 0.93
C ILE A 79 -9.49 -8.92 -0.44
N PRO A 80 -9.32 -7.98 -1.39
CA PRO A 80 -8.77 -8.30 -2.70
C PRO A 80 -7.31 -8.72 -2.58
N LYS A 81 -6.85 -9.61 -3.45
CA LYS A 81 -5.42 -10.02 -3.49
C LYS A 81 -4.50 -8.85 -3.81
N PHE A 82 -3.34 -8.81 -3.18
CA PHE A 82 -2.27 -7.87 -3.52
C PHE A 82 -1.78 -8.11 -4.94
N LEU A 83 -1.67 -7.04 -5.73
CA LEU A 83 -1.37 -7.10 -7.16
C LEU A 83 -2.29 -8.05 -7.93
N THR A 84 -3.52 -8.28 -7.44
CA THR A 84 -4.50 -9.26 -7.97
C THR A 84 -4.05 -10.72 -7.95
N GLN A 85 -2.85 -11.01 -7.45
CA GLN A 85 -2.20 -12.32 -7.58
C GLN A 85 -1.80 -12.92 -6.24
N ILE A 86 -1.37 -12.09 -5.28
CA ILE A 86 -0.73 -12.53 -4.05
C ILE A 86 -1.67 -12.36 -2.87
N ASP A 87 -1.85 -13.42 -2.10
CA ASP A 87 -2.57 -13.38 -0.85
C ASP A 87 -1.63 -12.91 0.28
N LEU A 88 -1.91 -11.73 0.83
CA LEU A 88 -1.11 -11.07 1.87
C LEU A 88 -2.02 -10.48 2.95
N GLU A 89 -2.90 -11.30 3.51
CA GLU A 89 -3.67 -10.99 4.72
C GLU A 89 -2.77 -10.93 5.98
#